data_AF-A0A7U9XEB5-F1
#
_entry.id   AF-A0A7U9XEB5-F1
#
_cell.length_a   1.000
_cell.length_b   1.000
_cell.length_c   1.000
_cell.angle_alpha   90.00
_cell.angle_beta   90.00
_cell.angle_gamma   90.00
#
_symmetry.space_group_name_H-M   'P 1'
#
loop_
_entity.id
_entity.type
_entity.pdbx_description
1 polymer ?
#
loop_
_entity_poly.entity_id
_entity_poly.type
_entity_poly.pdbx_seq_one_letter_code
_entity_poly.pdbx_strand_id
1 'polypeptide(L)'
;MVPSVSSAYVIGERGELKRFSDDGEPGGTAGKPILDVLTGEGICNAAIVVTRYFGGTLLGTGGLVRAYGAAAKAGLAASSVIHKLPGIQLSIATDYTGLGKLQYILGQRGIPLLDTVYTDKVEMKALVTQREAETVKAELTEGTNGQAVLKEGSPCYLAEIDGKMQMV
;
A
#
# COMPACT_ATOMS: atom_id res chain seq x y z
N MET A 1 11.89 17.80 31.83
CA MET A 1 12.60 18.00 30.56
C MET A 1 11.65 17.62 29.44
N VAL A 2 11.46 18.48 28.45
CA VAL A 2 10.57 18.21 27.31
C VAL A 2 11.36 17.36 26.29
N PRO A 3 10.80 16.24 25.78
CA PRO A 3 11.46 15.44 24.75
C PRO A 3 11.56 16.19 23.42
N SER A 4 12.58 15.90 22.62
CA SER A 4 12.66 16.37 21.23
C SER A 4 11.87 15.43 20.32
N VAL A 5 11.10 16.00 19.39
CA VAL A 5 10.19 15.30 18.47
C VAL A 5 10.53 15.68 17.03
N SER A 6 11.54 15.01 16.49
CA SER A 6 12.01 15.23 15.12
C SER A 6 11.22 14.38 14.14
N SER A 7 11.02 14.87 12.91
CA SER A 7 10.21 14.17 11.91
C SER A 7 10.74 14.33 10.49
N ALA A 8 10.34 13.41 9.61
CA ALA A 8 10.47 13.58 8.17
C ALA A 8 9.33 12.88 7.44
N TYR A 9 9.03 13.35 6.24
CA TYR A 9 8.04 12.72 5.37
C TYR A 9 8.41 12.82 3.90
N VAL A 10 7.90 11.86 3.12
CA VAL A 10 7.91 11.83 1.66
C VAL A 10 6.48 11.59 1.20
N ILE A 11 5.92 12.50 0.40
CA ILE A 11 4.54 12.44 -0.11
C ILE A 11 4.54 12.53 -1.63
N GLY A 12 3.62 11.77 -2.22
CA GLY A 12 3.37 11.66 -3.66
C GLY A 12 4.04 10.41 -4.26
N GLU A 13 3.54 9.96 -5.41
CA GLU A 13 3.93 8.69 -6.04
C GLU A 13 5.40 8.65 -6.44
N ARG A 14 6.03 9.81 -6.65
CA ARG A 14 7.44 9.95 -7.00
C ARG A 14 8.24 10.66 -5.91
N GLY A 15 7.65 10.85 -4.75
CA GLY A 15 8.22 11.60 -3.63
C GLY A 15 8.39 13.09 -3.96
N GLU A 16 7.40 13.69 -4.59
CA GLU A 16 7.36 15.07 -5.03
C GLU A 16 7.56 16.06 -3.88
N LEU A 17 7.04 15.72 -2.70
CA LEU A 17 7.15 16.55 -1.50
C LEU A 17 7.98 15.83 -0.44
N LYS A 18 9.09 16.45 -0.05
CA LYS A 18 10.01 15.95 0.98
C LYS A 18 10.26 17.04 2.00
N ARG A 19 10.12 16.74 3.29
CA ARG A 19 10.41 17.68 4.37
C ARG A 19 10.92 16.96 5.61
N PHE A 20 11.68 17.67 6.43
CA PHE A 20 12.10 17.22 7.74
C PHE A 20 12.08 18.36 8.76
N SER A 21 12.12 18.00 10.05
CA SER A 21 12.23 18.90 11.20
C SER A 21 13.17 18.27 12.23
N ASP A 22 14.14 19.05 12.74
CA ASP A 22 15.06 18.61 13.79
C ASP A 22 14.50 18.83 15.22
N ASP A 23 13.46 19.65 15.38
CA ASP A 23 12.79 19.95 16.66
C ASP A 23 13.73 20.20 17.85
N GLY A 24 14.53 21.27 17.74
CA GLY A 24 15.44 21.71 18.80
C GLY A 24 16.79 20.98 18.85
N GLU A 25 16.96 19.88 18.10
CA GLU A 25 18.27 19.27 17.88
C GLU A 25 19.12 20.14 16.94
N PRO A 26 20.47 20.02 16.95
CA PRO A 26 21.33 20.72 16.00
C PRO A 26 20.91 20.46 14.55
N GLY A 27 20.95 21.50 13.72
CA GLY A 27 20.43 21.46 12.35
C GLY A 27 21.00 20.30 11.52
N GLY A 28 20.09 19.54 10.91
CA GLY A 28 20.41 18.39 10.07
C GLY A 28 20.89 17.14 10.82
N THR A 29 20.83 17.11 12.15
CA THR A 29 21.30 15.94 12.93
C THR A 29 20.20 14.97 13.33
N ALA A 30 18.92 15.31 13.11
CA ALA A 30 17.79 14.49 13.49
C ALA A 30 16.82 14.23 12.34
N GLY A 31 16.10 15.25 11.87
CA GLY A 31 15.12 15.13 10.80
C GLY A 31 15.73 14.72 9.46
N LYS A 32 16.90 15.25 9.11
CA LYS A 32 17.59 14.93 7.86
C LYS A 32 17.98 13.44 7.78
N PRO A 33 18.60 12.82 8.80
CA PRO A 33 18.82 11.37 8.84
C PRO A 33 17.54 10.52 8.67
N ILE A 34 16.41 10.94 9.27
CA ILE A 34 15.12 10.25 9.08
C ILE A 34 14.70 10.32 7.60
N LEU A 35 14.80 11.49 6.97
CA LEU A 35 14.47 11.67 5.56
C LEU A 35 15.40 10.84 4.65
N ASP A 36 16.70 10.80 4.96
CA ASP A 36 17.68 10.03 4.20
C ASP A 36 17.34 8.54 4.21
N VAL A 37 16.84 8.02 5.33
CA VAL A 37 16.33 6.64 5.41
C VAL A 37 15.12 6.44 4.50
N LEU A 38 14.08 7.29 4.58
CA LEU A 38 12.91 7.19 3.70
C LEU A 38 13.31 7.19 2.22
N THR A 39 14.16 8.14 1.82
CA THR A 39 14.58 8.28 0.42
C THR A 39 15.53 7.18 -0.04
N GLY A 40 16.44 6.71 0.83
CA GLY A 40 17.38 5.65 0.53
C GLY A 40 16.71 4.28 0.35
N GLU A 41 15.63 4.03 1.09
CA GLU A 41 14.79 2.83 0.98
C GLU A 41 13.69 2.98 -0.09
N GLY A 42 13.63 4.10 -0.81
CA GLY A 42 12.62 4.34 -1.86
C GLY A 42 11.18 4.48 -1.35
N ILE A 43 11.00 4.73 -0.05
CA ILE A 43 9.68 4.83 0.58
C ILE A 43 9.03 6.17 0.24
N CYS A 44 7.80 6.09 -0.27
CA CYS A 44 6.94 7.24 -0.58
C CYS A 44 5.60 7.13 0.16
N ASN A 45 4.89 8.26 0.28
CA ASN A 45 3.63 8.36 1.02
C ASN A 45 3.73 7.92 2.49
N ALA A 46 4.82 8.31 3.16
CA ALA A 46 5.09 7.96 4.55
C ALA A 46 5.66 9.13 5.35
N ALA A 47 5.43 9.12 6.65
CA ALA A 47 6.05 10.00 7.62
C ALA A 47 6.63 9.18 8.77
N ILE A 48 7.81 9.57 9.26
CA ILE A 48 8.43 9.02 10.45
C ILE A 48 8.60 10.14 11.46
N VAL A 49 8.25 9.84 12.71
CA VAL A 49 8.43 10.72 13.86
C VAL A 49 9.27 9.98 14.89
N VAL A 50 10.34 10.60 15.38
CA VAL A 50 11.21 10.05 16.41
C VAL A 50 11.13 10.95 17.63
N THR A 51 10.64 10.39 18.74
CA THR A 51 10.64 11.06 20.05
C THR A 51 11.89 10.63 20.81
N ARG A 52 12.71 11.61 21.24
CA ARG A 52 13.94 11.37 21.97
C ARG A 52 13.87 11.99 23.37
N TYR A 53 14.25 11.19 24.35
CA TYR A 53 14.45 11.62 25.74
C TYR A 53 15.96 11.73 26.02
N PHE A 54 16.40 12.83 26.62
CA PHE A 54 17.81 13.00 26.95
C PHE A 54 18.24 12.07 28.09
N GLY A 55 19.28 11.28 27.85
CA GLY A 55 19.78 10.25 28.78
C GLY A 55 20.88 10.69 29.74
N GLY A 56 21.13 12.00 29.90
CA GLY A 56 22.17 12.50 30.81
C GLY A 56 23.57 12.63 30.22
N THR A 57 23.78 12.22 28.96
CA THR A 57 25.07 12.39 28.25
C THR A 57 24.83 12.84 26.81
N LEU A 58 25.63 13.79 26.33
CA LEU A 58 25.58 14.30 24.97
C LEU A 58 26.17 13.29 23.98
N LEU A 59 25.48 13.06 22.86
CA LEU A 59 25.92 12.13 21.81
C LEU A 59 26.86 12.79 20.78
N GLY A 60 26.92 14.13 20.77
CA GLY A 60 27.53 14.88 19.67
C GLY A 60 26.75 14.76 18.35
N THR A 61 27.13 15.55 17.35
CA THR A 61 26.43 15.63 16.05
C THR A 61 26.40 14.27 15.34
N GLY A 62 27.55 13.60 15.24
CA GLY A 62 27.64 12.28 14.62
C GLY A 62 26.88 11.19 15.37
N GLY A 63 26.76 11.30 16.69
CA GLY A 63 25.96 10.37 17.49
C GLY A 63 24.46 10.55 17.29
N LEU A 64 23.98 11.80 17.20
CA LEU A 64 22.58 12.11 16.88
C LEU A 64 22.18 11.60 15.50
N VAL A 65 23.02 11.88 14.48
CA VAL A 65 22.78 11.40 13.11
C VAL A 65 22.60 9.88 13.07
N ARG A 66 23.48 9.14 13.74
CA ARG A 66 23.37 7.68 13.83
C ARG A 66 22.13 7.22 14.59
N ALA A 67 21.80 7.88 15.71
CA ALA A 67 20.66 7.50 16.53
C ALA A 67 19.32 7.68 15.80
N TYR A 68 19.09 8.84 15.19
CA TYR A 68 17.84 9.13 14.47
C TYR A 68 17.69 8.27 13.21
N GLY A 69 18.77 8.10 12.44
CA GLY A 69 18.76 7.21 11.28
C GLY A 69 18.49 5.75 11.68
N ALA A 70 19.12 5.25 12.75
CA ALA A 70 18.89 3.90 13.24
C ALA A 70 17.44 3.70 13.74
N ALA A 71 16.89 4.67 14.46
CA ALA A 71 15.50 4.64 14.91
C ALA A 71 14.51 4.59 13.74
N ALA A 72 14.74 5.42 12.70
CA ALA A 72 13.93 5.40 11.48
C ALA A 72 14.00 4.05 10.76
N LYS A 73 15.20 3.47 10.61
CA LYS A 73 15.39 2.14 10.01
C LYS A 73 14.70 1.04 10.79
N ALA A 74 14.82 1.06 12.12
CA ALA A 74 14.15 0.09 12.98
C ALA A 74 12.62 0.20 12.86
N GLY A 75 12.08 1.41 12.82
CA GLY A 75 10.65 1.65 12.59
C GLY A 75 10.16 1.12 11.24
N LEU A 76 10.92 1.35 10.17
CA LEU A 76 10.60 0.80 8.86
C LEU A 76 10.69 -0.73 8.83
N ALA A 77 11.74 -1.31 9.41
CA ALA A 77 11.90 -2.77 9.47
C ALA A 77 10.80 -3.47 10.27
N ALA A 78 10.19 -2.78 11.23
CA ALA A 78 9.05 -3.26 12.01
C ALA A 78 7.68 -2.97 11.32
N SER A 79 7.67 -2.32 10.16
CA SER A 79 6.47 -1.99 9.39
C SER A 79 6.29 -2.91 8.20
N SER A 80 5.04 -3.04 7.73
CA SER A 80 4.73 -3.68 6.44
C SER A 80 4.75 -2.64 5.34
N VAL A 81 5.82 -2.64 4.54
CA VAL A 81 5.91 -1.81 3.32
C VAL A 81 5.16 -2.50 2.19
N ILE A 82 4.24 -1.77 1.56
CA ILE A 82 3.40 -2.29 0.48
C ILE A 82 3.59 -1.50 -0.81
N HIS A 83 3.45 -2.18 -1.95
CA HIS A 83 3.34 -1.54 -3.25
C HIS A 83 1.86 -1.31 -3.57
N LYS A 84 1.43 -0.05 -3.52
CA LYS A 84 0.07 0.33 -3.92
C LYS A 84 -0.07 0.29 -5.44
N LEU A 85 -0.97 -0.54 -5.93
CA LEU A 85 -1.33 -0.67 -7.34
C LEU A 85 -2.71 -0.08 -7.58
N PRO A 86 -2.92 0.75 -8.60
CA PRO A 86 -4.27 1.19 -8.96
C PRO A 86 -5.10 -0.01 -9.42
N GLY A 87 -6.33 -0.09 -8.95
CA GLY A 87 -7.25 -1.18 -9.26
C GLY A 87 -8.70 -0.74 -9.27
N ILE A 88 -9.56 -1.69 -9.63
CA ILE A 88 -11.01 -1.53 -9.64
C ILE A 88 -11.66 -2.72 -8.92
N GLN A 89 -12.80 -2.45 -8.30
CA GLN A 89 -13.70 -3.50 -7.86
C GLN A 89 -14.62 -3.87 -9.02
N LEU A 90 -14.40 -5.03 -9.65
CA LEU A 90 -15.25 -5.53 -10.72
C LEU A 90 -16.44 -6.29 -10.13
N SER A 91 -17.65 -5.79 -10.38
CA SER A 91 -18.88 -6.47 -10.03
C SER A 91 -19.32 -7.36 -11.19
N ILE A 92 -19.59 -8.63 -10.91
CA ILE A 92 -19.88 -9.66 -11.89
C ILE A 92 -21.21 -10.32 -11.49
N ALA A 93 -22.23 -10.24 -12.34
CA ALA A 93 -23.48 -10.96 -12.12
C ALA A 93 -23.67 -12.04 -13.19
N THR A 94 -24.02 -13.25 -12.77
CA THR A 94 -24.20 -14.40 -13.66
C THR A 94 -25.28 -15.34 -13.14
N ASP A 95 -25.71 -16.30 -13.95
CA ASP A 95 -26.50 -17.43 -13.47
C ASP A 95 -25.58 -18.52 -12.88
N TYR A 96 -26.18 -19.58 -12.33
CA TYR A 96 -25.41 -20.70 -11.77
C TYR A 96 -24.62 -21.48 -12.85
N THR A 97 -25.01 -21.38 -14.12
CA THR A 97 -24.31 -21.98 -15.26
C THR A 97 -22.96 -21.31 -15.51
N GLY A 98 -22.91 -19.98 -15.40
CA GLY A 98 -21.69 -19.18 -15.61
C GLY A 98 -20.75 -19.16 -14.40
N LEU A 99 -21.25 -19.41 -13.19
CA LEU A 99 -20.49 -19.30 -11.94
C LEU A 99 -19.18 -20.09 -11.97
N GLY A 100 -19.24 -21.40 -12.27
CA GLY A 100 -18.05 -22.26 -12.21
C GLY A 100 -16.96 -21.83 -13.20
N LYS A 101 -17.36 -21.34 -14.38
CA LYS A 101 -16.41 -20.83 -15.39
C LYS A 101 -15.74 -19.54 -14.94
N LEU A 102 -16.49 -18.62 -14.35
CA LEU A 102 -15.95 -17.36 -13.82
C LEU A 102 -14.99 -17.62 -12.65
N GLN A 103 -15.36 -18.47 -11.69
CA GLN A 103 -14.47 -18.85 -10.59
C GLN A 103 -13.18 -19.51 -11.08
N TYR A 104 -13.28 -20.35 -12.12
CA TYR A 104 -12.10 -20.95 -12.75
C TYR A 104 -11.18 -19.89 -13.38
N ILE A 105 -11.72 -18.98 -14.20
CA ILE A 105 -10.93 -17.92 -14.85
C ILE A 105 -10.26 -17.01 -13.81
N LEU A 106 -11.02 -16.56 -12.82
CA LEU A 106 -10.51 -15.71 -11.74
C LEU A 106 -9.42 -16.44 -10.93
N GLY A 107 -9.65 -17.72 -10.61
CA GLY A 107 -8.69 -18.56 -9.89
C GLY A 107 -7.40 -18.80 -10.66
N GLN A 108 -7.48 -19.07 -11.97
CA GLN A 108 -6.29 -19.25 -12.83
C GLN A 108 -5.42 -17.99 -12.89
N ARG A 109 -6.05 -16.80 -12.80
CA ARG A 109 -5.36 -15.51 -12.75
C ARG A 109 -4.92 -15.09 -11.34
N GLY A 110 -5.28 -15.85 -10.29
CA GLY A 110 -5.04 -15.45 -8.91
C GLY A 110 -5.82 -14.19 -8.49
N ILE A 111 -6.92 -13.87 -9.17
CA ILE A 111 -7.74 -12.69 -8.88
C ILE A 111 -8.58 -12.97 -7.63
N PRO A 112 -8.44 -12.18 -6.56
CA PRO A 112 -9.18 -12.40 -5.32
C PRO A 112 -10.65 -11.97 -5.49
N LEU A 113 -11.54 -12.78 -4.94
CA LEU A 113 -12.94 -12.46 -4.73
C LEU A 113 -13.11 -11.84 -3.34
N LEU A 114 -13.64 -10.61 -3.27
CA LEU A 114 -14.01 -9.95 -2.02
C LEU A 114 -15.26 -10.59 -1.41
N ASP A 115 -16.23 -10.92 -2.25
CA ASP A 115 -17.55 -11.34 -1.83
C ASP A 115 -18.22 -12.15 -2.95
N THR A 116 -19.12 -13.05 -2.57
CA THR A 116 -20.00 -13.79 -3.48
C THR A 116 -21.37 -13.97 -2.82
N VAL A 117 -22.39 -13.41 -3.44
CA VAL A 117 -23.77 -13.43 -2.96
C VAL A 117 -24.60 -14.35 -3.85
N TYR A 118 -25.23 -15.34 -3.24
CA TYR A 118 -26.06 -16.34 -3.93
C TYR A 118 -27.54 -16.03 -3.75
N THR A 119 -28.21 -15.63 -4.84
CA THR A 119 -29.65 -15.34 -4.87
C THR A 119 -30.30 -16.04 -6.08
N ASP A 120 -31.29 -15.41 -6.74
CA ASP A 120 -31.80 -15.84 -8.04
C ASP A 120 -30.71 -15.76 -9.13
N LYS A 121 -29.77 -14.82 -8.98
CA LYS A 121 -28.49 -14.76 -9.68
C LYS A 121 -27.33 -14.78 -8.70
N VAL A 122 -26.13 -15.08 -9.19
CA VAL A 122 -24.90 -15.02 -8.42
C VAL A 122 -24.19 -13.72 -8.71
N GLU A 123 -23.92 -12.96 -7.66
CA GLU A 123 -23.15 -11.71 -7.73
C GLU A 123 -21.79 -11.90 -7.07
N MET A 124 -20.73 -11.52 -7.77
CA MET A 124 -19.35 -11.62 -7.30
C MET A 124 -18.68 -10.26 -7.36
N LYS A 125 -17.77 -10.00 -6.42
CA LYS A 125 -16.89 -8.82 -6.44
C LYS A 125 -15.45 -9.28 -6.52
N ALA A 126 -14.77 -8.95 -7.61
CA ALA A 126 -13.36 -9.26 -7.84
C ALA A 126 -12.50 -8.00 -7.73
N LEU A 127 -11.28 -8.11 -7.19
CA LEU A 127 -10.30 -7.02 -7.24
C LEU A 127 -9.40 -7.21 -8.45
N VAL A 128 -9.48 -6.29 -9.40
CA VAL A 128 -8.70 -6.36 -10.62
C VAL A 128 -7.77 -5.17 -10.70
N THR A 129 -6.50 -5.40 -11.04
CA THR A 129 -5.58 -4.29 -11.27
C THR A 129 -6.05 -3.47 -12.46
N GLN A 130 -5.84 -2.15 -12.43
CA GLN A 130 -6.29 -1.27 -13.52
C GLN A 130 -5.69 -1.68 -14.87
N ARG A 131 -4.47 -2.24 -14.83
CA ARG A 131 -3.75 -2.73 -16.03
C ARG A 131 -4.42 -3.95 -16.66
N GLU A 132 -5.03 -4.82 -15.86
CA GLU A 132 -5.62 -6.08 -16.32
C GLU A 132 -7.13 -6.00 -16.53
N ALA A 133 -7.76 -4.90 -16.13
CA ALA A 133 -9.22 -4.70 -16.16
C ALA A 133 -9.84 -5.09 -17.51
N GLU A 134 -9.34 -4.56 -18.63
CA GLU A 134 -9.88 -4.85 -19.95
C GLU A 134 -9.70 -6.32 -20.36
N THR A 135 -8.52 -6.88 -20.11
CA THR A 135 -8.23 -8.29 -20.44
C THR A 135 -9.11 -9.23 -19.64
N VAL A 136 -9.27 -8.99 -18.34
CA VAL A 136 -10.11 -9.80 -17.46
C VAL A 136 -11.58 -9.69 -17.90
N LYS A 137 -12.09 -8.49 -18.17
CA LYS A 137 -13.46 -8.33 -18.67
C LYS A 137 -13.70 -9.10 -19.97
N ALA A 138 -12.76 -9.05 -20.91
CA ALA A 138 -12.86 -9.78 -22.17
C ALA A 138 -12.95 -11.31 -21.94
N GLU A 139 -12.07 -11.86 -21.10
CA GLU A 139 -12.07 -13.29 -20.81
C GLU A 139 -13.31 -13.77 -20.04
N LEU A 140 -13.79 -13.00 -19.07
CA LEU A 140 -15.01 -13.32 -18.35
C LEU A 140 -16.23 -13.29 -19.30
N THR A 141 -16.24 -12.35 -20.25
CA THR A 141 -17.29 -12.25 -21.28
C THR A 141 -17.23 -13.47 -22.21
N GLU A 142 -16.06 -13.83 -22.72
CA GLU A 142 -15.86 -14.99 -23.60
C GLU A 142 -16.20 -16.30 -22.89
N GLY A 143 -15.67 -16.50 -21.68
CA GLY A 143 -15.92 -17.71 -20.88
C GLY A 143 -17.40 -17.93 -20.56
N THR A 144 -18.19 -16.86 -20.54
CA THR A 144 -19.64 -16.93 -20.28
C THR A 144 -20.51 -16.77 -21.53
N ASN A 145 -19.93 -16.76 -22.73
CA ASN A 145 -20.64 -16.49 -23.99
C ASN A 145 -21.48 -15.19 -23.91
N GLY A 146 -20.96 -14.17 -23.24
CA GLY A 146 -21.62 -12.87 -23.04
C GLY A 146 -22.81 -12.87 -22.07
N GLN A 147 -23.05 -13.96 -21.32
CA GLN A 147 -24.16 -14.05 -20.39
C GLN A 147 -23.90 -13.37 -19.04
N ALA A 148 -22.63 -13.14 -18.67
CA ALA A 148 -22.29 -12.40 -17.46
C ALA A 148 -22.44 -10.88 -17.68
N VAL A 149 -22.99 -10.20 -16.68
CA VAL A 149 -23.07 -8.73 -16.63
C VAL A 149 -21.90 -8.22 -15.79
N LEU A 150 -21.03 -7.43 -16.40
CA LEU A 150 -19.85 -6.86 -15.78
C LEU A 150 -20.08 -5.36 -15.52
N LYS A 151 -19.78 -4.90 -14.31
CA LYS A 151 -19.84 -3.47 -13.94
C LYS A 151 -18.58 -3.08 -13.18
N GLU A 152 -17.93 -2.01 -13.64
CA GLU A 152 -16.81 -1.42 -12.90
C GLU A 152 -17.34 -0.63 -11.70
N GLY A 153 -16.76 -0.92 -10.54
CA GLY A 153 -16.97 -0.16 -9.32
C GLY A 153 -16.01 1.02 -9.21
N SER A 154 -15.93 1.58 -8.01
CA SER A 154 -15.03 2.70 -7.72
C SER A 154 -13.56 2.29 -7.86
N PRO A 155 -12.69 3.23 -8.30
CA PRO A 155 -11.25 3.06 -8.21
C PRO A 155 -10.82 2.76 -6.77
N CYS A 156 -9.87 1.85 -6.63
CA CYS A 156 -9.29 1.46 -5.35
C CYS A 156 -7.77 1.28 -5.50
N TYR A 157 -7.08 1.10 -4.38
CA TYR A 157 -5.70 0.64 -4.40
C TYR A 157 -5.65 -0.80 -3.92
N LEU A 158 -4.80 -1.58 -4.58
CA LEU A 158 -4.52 -2.97 -4.27
C LEU A 158 -3.08 -3.09 -3.81
N ALA A 159 -2.81 -4.03 -2.92
CA ALA A 159 -1.46 -4.42 -2.57
C ALA A 159 -1.40 -5.92 -2.32
N GLU A 160 -0.26 -6.52 -2.65
CA GLU A 160 0.04 -7.88 -2.23
C GLU A 160 0.58 -7.85 -0.80
N ILE A 161 -0.16 -8.47 0.12
CA ILE A 161 0.19 -8.59 1.53
C ILE A 161 0.14 -10.08 1.87
N ASP A 162 1.26 -10.63 2.36
CA ASP A 162 1.42 -12.05 2.69
C ASP A 162 1.04 -13.01 1.54
N GLY A 163 1.42 -12.64 0.30
CA GLY A 163 1.15 -13.43 -0.90
C GLY A 163 -0.30 -13.36 -1.39
N LYS A 164 -1.11 -12.43 -0.85
CA LYS A 164 -2.51 -12.24 -1.24
C LYS A 164 -2.76 -10.80 -1.67
N MET A 165 -3.35 -10.64 -2.85
CA MET A 165 -3.81 -9.34 -3.31
C MET A 165 -5.03 -8.90 -2.48
N GLN A 166 -4.95 -7.70 -1.91
CA GLN A 166 -5.98 -7.13 -1.03
C GLN A 166 -6.17 -5.65 -1.34
N MET A 167 -7.35 -5.13 -1.02
CA MET A 167 -7.65 -3.71 -1.14
C MET A 167 -7.08 -2.94 0.06
N VAL A 168 -6.49 -1.76 -0.17
CA VAL A 168 -5.80 -0.91 0.83
C VAL A 168 -6.12 0.58 0.70
#